data_AF-A0A7Z7LCS7-F1
#
_entry.id   AF-A0A7Z7LCS7-F1
#
_cell.length_a   1.000
_cell.length_b   1.000
_cell.length_c   1.000
_cell.angle_alpha   90.00
_cell.angle_beta   90.00
_cell.angle_gamma   90.00
#
_symmetry.space_group_name_H-M   'P 1'
#
loop_
_entity.id
_entity.type
_entity.pdbx_description
1 polymer ?
#
loop_
_entity_poly.entity_id
_entity_poly.type
_entity_poly.pdbx_seq_one_letter_code
_entity_poly.pdbx_strand_id
1 'polypeptide(L)'
;MDTAIRSKIIDNVSSEGFYSFYGKRKDSLERFAKFLKKNPLERSVLEKLKRIIPELSGLSFEELEFAIDILRERDRSLLERVEYVSGLVNLPVRPVGHLLFILDPRSNPPVNGLLKGEVESLEDYARWIEETGSLQEMGVINYIMLESALCFKKEPVEDLGINARIKTTDFTNLKELRILREEVQSLDRENLKRLTSELKSVHPYVWSVLFSRSHREVVIDGSNIVYSRQDTPDLARLDDLFVNMAKSRVALFPFRVVFDRNIAYTIGGFQQERLARWLSLPQVETYSPADEKIIRLARQHDAVVITYDRYLEHGVGDLILLRPEEIDENLGI
;
A
#
# COMPACT_ATOMS: atom_id res chain seq x y z
N MET A 1 -10.61 17.67 6.14
CA MET A 1 -11.20 16.42 6.66
C MET A 1 -10.50 16.04 7.95
N ASP A 2 -11.10 15.14 8.72
CA ASP A 2 -10.53 14.60 9.95
C ASP A 2 -9.21 13.84 9.69
N THR A 3 -8.15 14.25 10.40
CA THR A 3 -6.85 13.57 10.48
C THR A 3 -6.99 12.07 10.75
N ALA A 4 -8.03 11.65 11.47
CA ALA A 4 -8.30 10.25 11.77
C ALA A 4 -8.66 9.41 10.54
N ILE A 5 -9.40 9.96 9.57
CA ILE A 5 -9.75 9.23 8.34
C ILE A 5 -8.50 8.97 7.51
N ARG A 6 -7.65 10.00 7.38
CA ARG A 6 -6.35 9.87 6.70
C ARG A 6 -5.51 8.77 7.35
N SER A 7 -5.37 8.78 8.67
CA SER A 7 -4.62 7.74 9.39
C SER A 7 -5.17 6.35 9.11
N LYS A 8 -6.50 6.16 9.17
CA LYS A 8 -7.15 4.87 8.89
C LYS A 8 -6.93 4.39 7.46
N ILE A 9 -6.93 5.29 6.48
CA ILE A 9 -6.63 4.93 5.08
C ILE A 9 -5.22 4.36 4.99
N ILE A 10 -4.23 5.02 5.59
CA ILE A 10 -2.84 4.56 5.56
C ILE A 10 -2.67 3.24 6.32
N ASP A 11 -3.30 3.11 7.49
CA ASP A 11 -3.32 1.87 8.26
C ASP A 11 -3.94 0.71 7.45
N ASN A 12 -5.01 0.98 6.69
CA ASN A 12 -5.66 -0.03 5.86
C ASN A 12 -4.79 -0.44 4.66
N VAL A 13 -4.14 0.50 3.99
CA VAL A 13 -3.29 0.19 2.82
C VAL A 13 -2.04 -0.60 3.21
N SER A 14 -1.49 -0.30 4.39
CA SER A 14 -0.33 -1.02 4.95
C SER A 14 -0.70 -2.35 5.61
N SER A 15 -2.00 -2.66 5.77
CA SER A 15 -2.45 -3.85 6.46
C SER A 15 -2.30 -5.12 5.62
N GLU A 16 -1.98 -6.21 6.29
CA GLU A 16 -2.01 -7.54 5.71
C GLU A 16 -3.38 -7.87 5.09
N GLY A 17 -3.37 -8.52 3.92
CA GLY A 17 -4.58 -8.85 3.17
C GLY A 17 -5.15 -7.72 2.31
N PHE A 18 -4.71 -6.47 2.50
CA PHE A 18 -5.23 -5.32 1.74
C PHE A 18 -5.09 -5.49 0.23
N TYR A 19 -3.91 -5.85 -0.26
CA TYR A 19 -3.68 -5.97 -1.71
C TYR A 19 -4.45 -7.12 -2.36
N SER A 20 -4.75 -8.19 -1.60
CA SER A 20 -5.65 -9.26 -2.06
C SER A 20 -7.09 -8.75 -2.19
N PHE A 21 -7.55 -7.97 -1.20
CA PHE A 21 -8.86 -7.31 -1.25
C PHE A 21 -8.94 -6.30 -2.41
N TYR A 22 -7.93 -5.44 -2.56
CA TYR A 22 -7.81 -4.47 -3.65
C TYR A 22 -7.87 -5.15 -5.03
N GLY A 23 -7.11 -6.23 -5.25
CA GLY A 23 -7.12 -6.95 -6.52
C GLY A 23 -8.51 -7.45 -6.91
N LYS A 24 -9.20 -8.12 -5.97
CA LYS A 24 -10.59 -8.58 -6.19
C LYS A 24 -11.56 -7.41 -6.42
N ARG A 25 -11.38 -6.31 -5.69
CA ARG A 25 -12.22 -5.11 -5.77
C ARG A 25 -12.06 -4.40 -7.11
N LYS A 26 -10.82 -4.24 -7.58
CA LYS A 26 -10.44 -3.68 -8.88
C LYS A 26 -11.12 -4.42 -10.03
N ASP A 27 -10.96 -5.75 -10.09
CA ASP A 27 -11.56 -6.56 -11.13
C ASP A 27 -13.10 -6.44 -11.16
N SER A 28 -13.71 -6.40 -9.98
CA SER A 28 -15.17 -6.27 -9.84
C SER A 28 -15.67 -4.89 -10.30
N LEU A 29 -15.03 -3.81 -9.85
CA LEU A 29 -15.41 -2.44 -10.18
C LEU A 29 -15.20 -2.12 -11.66
N GLU A 30 -14.04 -2.49 -12.22
CA GLU A 30 -13.76 -2.24 -13.64
C GLU A 30 -14.71 -3.02 -14.55
N ARG A 31 -15.02 -4.27 -14.19
CA ARG A 31 -16.01 -5.07 -14.92
C ARG A 31 -17.40 -4.43 -14.84
N PHE A 32 -17.79 -3.92 -13.68
CA PHE A 32 -19.09 -3.29 -13.50
C PHE A 32 -19.22 -1.96 -14.25
N ALA A 33 -18.18 -1.11 -14.20
CA ALA A 33 -18.13 0.15 -14.94
C ALA A 33 -18.27 -0.06 -16.47
N LYS A 34 -17.75 -1.17 -17.02
CA LYS A 34 -17.96 -1.53 -18.44
C LYS A 34 -19.43 -1.77 -18.79
N PHE A 35 -20.21 -2.41 -17.90
CA PHE A 35 -21.63 -2.61 -18.13
C PHE A 35 -22.41 -1.31 -18.05
N LEU A 36 -21.97 -0.40 -17.17
CA LEU A 36 -22.57 0.92 -17.08
C LEU A 36 -22.37 1.66 -18.41
N LYS A 37 -21.20 1.67 -19.02
CA LYS A 37 -20.97 2.38 -20.30
C LYS A 37 -21.87 2.01 -21.49
N LYS A 38 -22.69 0.95 -21.41
CA LYS A 38 -23.67 0.61 -22.44
C LYS A 38 -24.82 1.63 -22.50
N ASN A 39 -25.44 1.73 -23.67
CA ASN A 39 -26.70 2.44 -23.89
C ASN A 39 -27.56 1.60 -24.88
N PRO A 40 -28.81 1.23 -24.52
CA PRO A 40 -29.48 1.50 -23.24
C PRO A 40 -28.90 0.68 -22.08
N LEU A 41 -29.16 1.11 -20.85
CA LEU A 41 -28.75 0.36 -19.65
C LEU A 41 -29.67 -0.82 -19.37
N GLU A 42 -29.08 -2.00 -19.10
CA GLU A 42 -29.85 -3.16 -18.69
C GLU A 42 -30.46 -2.95 -17.29
N ARG A 43 -31.75 -3.24 -17.10
CA ARG A 43 -32.42 -3.09 -15.78
C ARG A 43 -31.70 -3.84 -14.65
N SER A 44 -31.11 -5.01 -14.94
CA SER A 44 -30.33 -5.79 -13.98
C SER A 44 -29.07 -5.05 -13.47
N VAL A 45 -28.48 -4.18 -14.29
CA VAL A 45 -27.33 -3.33 -13.94
C VAL A 45 -27.79 -2.20 -13.01
N LEU A 46 -28.92 -1.58 -13.31
CA LEU A 46 -29.52 -0.53 -12.46
C LEU A 46 -29.96 -1.08 -11.09
N GLU A 47 -30.53 -2.29 -11.05
CA GLU A 47 -30.83 -2.99 -9.79
C GLU A 47 -29.57 -3.32 -8.97
N LYS A 48 -28.47 -3.67 -9.66
CA LYS A 48 -27.19 -3.84 -8.98
C LYS A 48 -26.64 -2.52 -8.44
N LEU A 49 -26.80 -1.39 -9.16
CA LEU A 49 -26.44 -0.06 -8.66
C LEU A 49 -27.19 0.28 -7.38
N LYS A 50 -28.51 0.10 -7.35
CA LYS A 50 -29.35 0.34 -6.16
C LYS A 50 -28.91 -0.50 -4.96
N ARG A 51 -28.42 -1.71 -5.18
CA ARG A 51 -27.83 -2.54 -4.10
C ARG A 51 -26.50 -2.01 -3.58
N ILE A 52 -25.68 -1.38 -4.44
CA ILE A 52 -24.39 -0.79 -4.05
C ILE A 52 -24.59 0.57 -3.37
N ILE A 53 -25.55 1.37 -3.86
CA ILE A 53 -25.92 2.68 -3.35
C ILE A 53 -27.42 2.66 -2.99
N PRO A 54 -27.78 2.19 -1.78
CA PRO A 54 -29.17 2.03 -1.37
C PRO A 54 -30.02 3.29 -1.49
N GLU A 55 -29.42 4.47 -1.38
CA GLU A 55 -30.06 5.78 -1.49
C GLU A 55 -30.66 6.03 -2.88
N LEU A 56 -30.21 5.31 -3.91
CA LEU A 56 -30.79 5.38 -5.27
C LEU A 56 -32.11 4.62 -5.40
N SER A 57 -32.53 3.86 -4.38
CA SER A 57 -33.71 2.98 -4.46
C SER A 57 -35.01 3.75 -4.71
N GLY A 58 -35.07 5.01 -4.30
CA GLY A 58 -36.23 5.88 -4.50
C GLY A 58 -36.41 6.40 -5.92
N LEU A 59 -35.40 6.26 -6.80
CA LEU A 59 -35.46 6.71 -8.19
C LEU A 59 -36.10 5.66 -9.10
N SER A 60 -36.88 6.11 -10.09
CA SER A 60 -37.29 5.29 -11.23
C SER A 60 -36.10 4.88 -12.09
N PHE A 61 -36.30 3.92 -13.00
CA PHE A 61 -35.21 3.50 -13.89
C PHE A 61 -34.83 4.62 -14.86
N GLU A 62 -35.82 5.37 -15.35
CA GLU A 62 -35.68 6.48 -16.28
C GLU A 62 -34.94 7.65 -15.63
N GLU A 63 -35.27 8.01 -14.37
CA GLU A 63 -34.54 9.04 -13.62
C GLU A 63 -33.09 8.65 -13.38
N LEU A 64 -32.83 7.37 -13.04
CA LEU A 64 -31.48 6.89 -12.81
C LEU A 64 -30.66 6.82 -14.11
N GLU A 65 -31.24 6.36 -15.21
CA GLU A 65 -30.59 6.35 -16.52
C GLU A 65 -30.23 7.78 -16.96
N PHE A 66 -31.17 8.73 -16.80
CA PHE A 66 -30.94 10.13 -17.13
C PHE A 66 -29.84 10.78 -16.26
N ALA A 67 -29.86 10.53 -14.95
CA ALA A 67 -28.80 10.99 -14.04
C ALA A 67 -27.43 10.42 -14.44
N ILE A 68 -27.37 9.16 -14.83
CA ILE A 68 -26.15 8.51 -15.30
C ILE A 68 -25.63 9.14 -16.60
N ASP A 69 -26.51 9.46 -17.54
CA ASP A 69 -26.12 10.12 -18.79
C ASP A 69 -25.48 11.48 -18.52
N ILE A 70 -26.08 12.30 -17.65
CA ILE A 70 -25.50 13.59 -17.25
C ILE A 70 -24.13 13.42 -16.57
N LEU A 71 -23.99 12.47 -15.64
CA LEU A 71 -22.72 12.22 -14.96
C LEU A 71 -21.60 11.74 -15.91
N ARG A 72 -21.94 11.22 -17.09
CA ARG A 72 -20.95 10.83 -18.12
C ARG A 72 -20.47 11.99 -18.96
N GLU A 73 -21.25 13.06 -19.05
CA GLU A 73 -20.86 14.25 -19.81
C GLU A 73 -19.53 14.78 -19.24
N ARG A 74 -18.58 15.13 -20.11
CA ARG A 74 -17.23 15.58 -19.72
C ARG A 74 -16.96 17.05 -20.10
N ASP A 75 -17.98 17.72 -20.59
CA ASP A 75 -17.97 19.15 -20.92
C ASP A 75 -18.06 20.05 -19.67
N ARG A 76 -18.50 19.50 -18.54
CA ARG A 76 -18.59 20.17 -17.24
C ARG A 76 -17.60 19.61 -16.23
N SER A 77 -17.27 20.42 -15.23
CA SER A 77 -16.44 19.99 -14.11
C SER A 77 -17.11 18.89 -13.29
N LEU A 78 -16.31 18.20 -12.47
CA LEU A 78 -16.79 17.14 -11.60
C LEU A 78 -17.83 17.67 -10.59
N LEU A 79 -17.57 18.84 -9.98
CA LEU A 79 -18.46 19.47 -9.00
C LEU A 79 -19.79 19.88 -9.62
N GLU A 80 -19.78 20.54 -10.79
CA GLU A 80 -21.00 20.98 -11.47
C GLU A 80 -21.91 19.80 -11.83
N ARG A 81 -21.32 18.67 -12.27
CA ARG A 81 -22.10 17.46 -12.59
C ARG A 81 -22.77 16.86 -11.36
N VAL A 82 -22.06 16.83 -10.23
CA VAL A 82 -22.60 16.32 -8.98
C VAL A 82 -23.66 17.25 -8.41
N GLU A 83 -23.43 18.57 -8.42
CA GLU A 83 -24.41 19.59 -8.01
C GLU A 83 -25.70 19.47 -8.83
N TYR A 84 -25.56 19.47 -10.16
CA TYR A 84 -26.71 19.43 -11.05
C TYR A 84 -27.55 18.16 -10.84
N VAL A 85 -26.91 16.99 -10.79
CA VAL A 85 -27.62 15.73 -10.60
C VAL A 85 -28.22 15.62 -9.20
N SER A 86 -27.49 16.06 -8.15
CA SER A 86 -28.00 16.11 -6.78
C SER A 86 -29.27 16.94 -6.67
N GLY A 87 -29.31 18.12 -7.29
CA GLY A 87 -30.50 18.97 -7.34
C GLY A 87 -31.63 18.37 -8.19
N LEU A 88 -31.31 17.78 -9.35
CA LEU A 88 -32.28 17.21 -10.28
C LEU A 88 -33.07 16.04 -9.67
N VAL A 89 -32.37 15.10 -9.02
CA VAL A 89 -33.01 13.91 -8.44
C VAL A 89 -33.27 14.03 -6.93
N ASN A 90 -33.04 15.22 -6.36
CA ASN A 90 -33.21 15.53 -4.94
C ASN A 90 -32.53 14.51 -4.01
N LEU A 91 -31.27 14.18 -4.32
CA LEU A 91 -30.44 13.28 -3.50
C LEU A 91 -29.27 14.04 -2.86
N PRO A 92 -28.79 13.62 -1.69
CA PRO A 92 -27.58 14.19 -1.10
C PRO A 92 -26.36 14.05 -2.02
N VAL A 93 -25.33 14.88 -1.80
CA VAL A 93 -24.10 14.91 -2.62
C VAL A 93 -23.37 13.57 -2.61
N ARG A 94 -23.31 12.89 -1.46
CA ARG A 94 -22.58 11.61 -1.30
C ARG A 94 -23.00 10.50 -2.27
N PRO A 95 -24.28 10.07 -2.35
CA PRO A 95 -24.68 9.00 -3.27
C PRO A 95 -24.43 9.39 -4.74
N VAL A 96 -24.56 10.66 -5.10
CA VAL A 96 -24.29 11.15 -6.47
C VAL A 96 -22.79 11.13 -6.77
N GLY A 97 -21.95 11.63 -5.86
CA GLY A 97 -20.50 11.56 -5.98
C GLY A 97 -19.98 10.12 -6.02
N HIS A 98 -20.57 9.22 -5.23
CA HIS A 98 -20.22 7.80 -5.29
C HIS A 98 -20.74 7.10 -6.56
N LEU A 99 -21.90 7.49 -7.09
CA LEU A 99 -22.38 7.02 -8.39
C LEU A 99 -21.39 7.43 -9.49
N LEU A 100 -20.90 8.67 -9.48
CA LEU A 100 -19.89 9.15 -10.41
C LEU A 100 -18.58 8.33 -10.34
N PHE A 101 -18.15 7.96 -9.13
CA PHE A 101 -17.05 7.00 -8.95
C PHE A 101 -17.35 5.66 -9.60
N ILE A 102 -18.51 5.04 -9.37
CA ILE A 102 -18.83 3.73 -9.93
C ILE A 102 -18.88 3.77 -11.48
N LEU A 103 -19.33 4.88 -12.07
CA LEU A 103 -19.40 5.07 -13.51
C LEU A 103 -18.02 5.12 -14.17
N ASP A 104 -17.07 5.82 -13.55
CA ASP A 104 -15.69 5.91 -14.04
C ASP A 104 -14.69 5.91 -12.87
N PRO A 105 -14.42 4.72 -12.29
CA PRO A 105 -13.66 4.58 -11.04
C PRO A 105 -12.16 4.85 -11.19
N ARG A 106 -11.70 5.11 -12.41
CA ARG A 106 -10.33 5.50 -12.70
C ARG A 106 -10.12 7.01 -12.59
N SER A 107 -11.17 7.80 -12.76
CA SER A 107 -11.06 9.25 -12.94
C SER A 107 -11.73 10.06 -11.83
N ASN A 108 -12.59 9.45 -11.03
CA ASN A 108 -13.37 10.15 -10.00
C ASN A 108 -13.10 9.55 -8.62
N PRO A 109 -13.14 10.33 -7.53
CA PRO A 109 -12.90 9.82 -6.19
C PRO A 109 -14.14 9.13 -5.60
N PRO A 110 -13.96 8.03 -4.83
CA PRO A 110 -15.05 7.34 -4.12
C PRO A 110 -15.56 8.17 -2.93
N VAL A 111 -16.82 7.96 -2.54
CA VAL A 111 -17.46 8.65 -1.39
C VAL A 111 -18.24 7.65 -0.52
N ASN A 112 -17.60 6.56 -0.16
CA ASN A 112 -18.19 5.44 0.59
C ASN A 112 -17.28 4.99 1.75
N GLY A 113 -17.66 3.89 2.41
CA GLY A 113 -16.88 3.32 3.51
C GLY A 113 -16.72 4.30 4.66
N LEU A 114 -15.46 4.58 5.04
CA LEU A 114 -15.10 5.53 6.11
C LEU A 114 -15.63 6.96 5.89
N LEU A 115 -16.02 7.34 4.67
CA LEU A 115 -16.57 8.68 4.38
C LEU A 115 -18.09 8.81 4.60
N LYS A 116 -18.75 7.75 5.08
CA LYS A 116 -20.20 7.80 5.32
C LYS A 116 -20.50 8.75 6.49
N GLY A 117 -21.16 9.88 6.18
CA GLY A 117 -21.46 10.95 7.14
C GLY A 117 -20.44 12.10 7.14
N GLU A 118 -19.39 12.00 6.32
CA GLU A 118 -18.28 12.99 6.28
C GLU A 118 -18.40 13.92 5.06
N VAL A 119 -19.10 13.48 4.02
CA VAL A 119 -19.36 14.25 2.81
C VAL A 119 -20.86 14.40 2.67
N GLU A 120 -21.41 15.54 3.06
CA GLU A 120 -22.86 15.80 3.00
C GLU A 120 -23.20 16.98 2.07
N SER A 121 -22.29 17.94 1.96
CA SER A 121 -22.39 19.13 1.12
C SER A 121 -21.46 19.11 -0.10
N LEU A 122 -21.64 20.07 -1.01
CA LEU A 122 -20.73 20.26 -2.15
C LEU A 122 -19.36 20.75 -1.68
N GLU A 123 -19.32 21.57 -0.63
CA GLU A 123 -18.10 22.03 0.00
C GLU A 123 -17.29 20.86 0.59
N ASP A 124 -17.95 19.89 1.23
CA ASP A 124 -17.28 18.67 1.71
C ASP A 124 -16.68 17.86 0.57
N TYR A 125 -17.45 17.74 -0.52
CA TYR A 125 -17.02 16.97 -1.68
C TYR A 125 -15.85 17.64 -2.41
N ALA A 126 -15.86 18.97 -2.53
CA ALA A 126 -14.74 19.74 -3.06
C ALA A 126 -13.47 19.54 -2.22
N ARG A 127 -13.58 19.65 -0.89
CA ARG A 127 -12.47 19.39 0.04
C ARG A 127 -11.93 17.97 -0.11
N TRP A 128 -12.81 16.99 -0.26
CA TRP A 128 -12.41 15.59 -0.45
C TRP A 128 -11.61 15.39 -1.74
N ILE A 129 -12.04 16.00 -2.85
CA ILE A 129 -11.32 15.94 -4.13
C ILE A 129 -9.89 16.45 -3.97
N GLU A 130 -9.70 17.60 -3.33
CA GLU A 130 -8.37 18.18 -3.08
C GLU A 130 -7.47 17.24 -2.25
N GLU A 131 -8.03 16.64 -1.19
CA GLU A 131 -7.28 15.77 -0.30
C GLU A 131 -6.79 14.49 -0.96
N THR A 132 -7.54 13.95 -1.94
CA THR A 132 -7.14 12.72 -2.64
C THR A 132 -5.78 12.85 -3.35
N GLY A 133 -5.39 14.06 -3.78
CA GLY A 133 -4.07 14.30 -4.36
C GLY A 133 -2.93 14.00 -3.39
N SER A 134 -3.09 14.37 -2.12
CA SER A 134 -2.07 14.15 -1.07
C SER A 134 -1.89 12.68 -0.67
N LEU A 135 -2.86 11.82 -1.00
CA LEU A 135 -2.80 10.39 -0.66
C LEU A 135 -1.92 9.59 -1.63
N GLN A 136 -1.66 10.13 -2.83
CA GLN A 136 -0.76 9.49 -3.81
C GLN A 136 0.67 9.37 -3.28
N GLU A 137 1.16 10.41 -2.59
CA GLU A 137 2.47 10.43 -1.93
C GLU A 137 2.59 9.36 -0.83
N MET A 138 1.45 8.85 -0.34
CA MET A 138 1.35 7.87 0.75
C MET A 138 1.04 6.45 0.22
N GLY A 139 1.26 6.21 -1.07
CA GLY A 139 1.10 4.89 -1.69
C GLY A 139 -0.30 4.60 -2.23
N VAL A 140 -1.28 5.52 -2.11
CA VAL A 140 -2.61 5.33 -2.72
C VAL A 140 -2.60 5.80 -4.17
N ILE A 141 -2.23 4.90 -5.07
CA ILE A 141 -1.89 5.26 -6.46
C ILE A 141 -3.09 5.46 -7.41
N ASN A 142 -4.31 5.10 -7.02
CA ASN A 142 -5.51 5.33 -7.82
C ASN A 142 -6.80 5.31 -6.98
N TYR A 143 -7.89 5.81 -7.54
CA TYR A 143 -9.18 5.89 -6.85
C TYR A 143 -9.81 4.54 -6.51
N ILE A 144 -9.51 3.48 -7.25
CA ILE A 144 -9.97 2.12 -6.92
C ILE A 144 -9.27 1.62 -5.64
N MET A 145 -7.97 1.89 -5.53
CA MET A 145 -7.19 1.57 -4.33
C MET A 145 -7.65 2.40 -3.14
N LEU A 146 -7.97 3.68 -3.37
CA LEU A 146 -8.57 4.54 -2.36
C LEU A 146 -9.92 3.98 -1.87
N GLU A 147 -10.80 3.57 -2.79
CA GLU A 147 -12.08 2.97 -2.43
C GLU A 147 -11.90 1.68 -1.63
N SER A 148 -10.91 0.89 -2.03
CA SER A 148 -10.55 -0.33 -1.31
C SER A 148 -10.08 0.00 0.10
N ALA A 149 -9.27 1.04 0.29
CA ALA A 149 -8.81 1.49 1.61
C ALA A 149 -9.95 1.99 2.48
N LEU A 150 -10.90 2.73 1.90
CA LEU A 150 -12.10 3.19 2.62
C LEU A 150 -13.03 2.05 3.05
N CYS A 151 -13.03 0.93 2.32
CA CYS A 151 -13.93 -0.20 2.59
C CYS A 151 -13.25 -1.37 3.29
N PHE A 152 -11.91 -1.37 3.39
CA PHE A 152 -11.16 -2.48 3.95
C PHE A 152 -11.51 -2.66 5.42
N LYS A 153 -11.84 -3.91 5.77
CA LYS A 153 -12.04 -4.34 7.14
C LYS A 153 -11.03 -5.43 7.39
N LYS A 154 -10.09 -5.15 8.29
CA LYS A 154 -9.11 -6.15 8.71
C LYS A 154 -9.85 -7.33 9.31
N GLU A 155 -9.59 -8.52 8.79
CA GLU A 155 -10.13 -9.74 9.39
C GLU A 155 -9.57 -9.85 10.82
N PRO A 156 -10.40 -10.27 11.80
CA PRO A 156 -9.89 -10.53 13.14
C PRO A 156 -8.78 -11.57 13.03
N VAL A 157 -7.63 -11.28 13.63
CA VAL A 157 -6.52 -12.23 13.69
C VAL A 157 -7.01 -13.41 14.52
N GLU A 158 -7.21 -14.56 13.87
CA GLU A 158 -7.42 -15.81 14.60
C GLU A 158 -6.22 -16.06 15.50
N ASP A 159 -6.44 -16.60 16.70
CA ASP A 159 -5.36 -16.99 17.61
C ASP A 159 -4.61 -18.19 17.02
N LEU A 160 -3.73 -17.89 16.08
CA LEU A 160 -2.89 -18.85 15.40
C LEU A 160 -1.69 -19.15 16.30
N GLY A 161 -1.38 -20.44 16.47
CA GLY A 161 -0.13 -20.84 17.11
C GLY A 161 1.09 -20.29 16.39
N ILE A 162 2.19 -20.10 17.13
CA ILE A 162 3.46 -19.51 16.64
C ILE A 162 3.94 -20.08 15.29
N ASN A 163 3.81 -21.39 15.07
CA ASN A 163 4.20 -22.04 13.81
C ASN A 163 3.38 -21.53 12.61
N ALA A 164 2.05 -21.43 12.75
CA ALA A 164 1.18 -20.93 11.70
C ALA A 164 1.48 -19.46 11.41
N ARG A 165 1.65 -18.64 12.45
CA ARG A 165 2.03 -17.22 12.32
C ARG A 165 3.35 -17.04 11.57
N ILE A 166 4.39 -17.80 11.90
CA ILE A 166 5.68 -17.74 11.19
C ILE A 166 5.53 -18.10 9.70
N LYS A 167 4.71 -19.09 9.37
CA LYS A 167 4.49 -19.55 7.99
C LYS A 167 3.72 -18.55 7.13
N THR A 168 2.81 -17.78 7.74
CA THR A 168 1.97 -16.82 7.02
C THR A 168 2.55 -15.41 7.00
N THR A 169 3.45 -15.08 7.92
CA THR A 169 4.03 -13.74 8.04
C THR A 169 4.89 -13.38 6.83
N ASP A 170 4.54 -12.27 6.18
CA ASP A 170 5.35 -11.64 5.14
C ASP A 170 6.59 -10.96 5.75
N PHE A 171 7.71 -11.01 5.03
CA PHE A 171 8.98 -10.42 5.49
C PHE A 171 8.92 -8.88 5.69
N THR A 172 7.92 -8.22 5.10
CA THR A 172 7.68 -6.79 5.24
C THR A 172 6.88 -6.42 6.49
N ASN A 173 6.26 -7.37 7.20
CA ASN A 173 5.50 -7.12 8.42
C ASN A 173 6.43 -7.03 9.65
N LEU A 174 7.14 -5.89 9.78
CA LEU A 174 8.11 -5.69 10.85
C LEU A 174 7.52 -5.77 12.26
N LYS A 175 6.24 -5.39 12.44
CA LYS A 175 5.57 -5.46 13.74
C LYS A 175 5.43 -6.91 14.19
N GLU A 176 4.91 -7.76 13.31
CA GLU A 176 4.73 -9.18 13.61
C GLU A 176 6.07 -9.90 13.76
N LEU A 177 7.06 -9.57 12.91
CA LEU A 177 8.41 -10.15 13.03
C LEU A 177 9.09 -9.80 14.37
N ARG A 178 8.87 -8.60 14.93
CA ARG A 178 9.38 -8.26 16.27
C ARG A 178 8.75 -9.14 17.35
N ILE A 179 7.43 -9.26 17.33
CA ILE A 179 6.67 -10.09 18.28
C ILE A 179 7.11 -11.55 18.18
N LEU A 180 7.15 -12.11 16.97
CA LEU A 180 7.59 -13.49 16.74
C LEU A 180 9.04 -13.72 17.15
N ARG A 181 9.94 -12.76 16.94
CA ARG A 181 11.34 -12.88 17.37
C ARG A 181 11.43 -12.97 18.89
N GLU A 182 10.71 -12.13 19.62
CA GLU A 182 10.65 -12.18 21.09
C GLU A 182 10.10 -13.52 21.60
N GLU A 183 8.99 -13.98 21.00
CA GLU A 183 8.40 -15.28 21.34
C GLU A 183 9.39 -16.43 21.07
N VAL A 184 10.01 -16.48 19.90
CA VAL A 184 11.00 -17.51 19.52
C VAL A 184 12.21 -17.49 20.45
N GLN A 185 12.71 -16.31 20.81
CA GLN A 185 13.86 -16.17 21.71
C GLN A 185 13.56 -16.57 23.16
N SER A 186 12.29 -16.51 23.56
CA SER A 186 11.84 -16.94 24.89
C SER A 186 11.65 -18.45 25.04
N LEU A 187 11.61 -19.20 23.92
CA LEU A 187 11.40 -20.64 23.94
C LEU A 187 12.59 -21.37 24.58
N ASP A 188 12.29 -22.41 25.36
CA ASP A 188 13.29 -23.37 25.78
C ASP A 188 13.83 -24.21 24.60
N ARG A 189 14.91 -24.93 24.85
CA ARG A 189 15.63 -25.71 23.84
C ARG A 189 14.76 -26.81 23.19
N GLU A 190 13.83 -27.41 23.94
CA GLU A 190 12.98 -28.50 23.44
C GLU A 190 11.89 -27.95 22.52
N ASN A 191 11.22 -26.89 22.96
CA ASN A 191 10.20 -26.18 22.19
C ASN A 191 10.78 -25.56 20.92
N LEU A 192 11.98 -24.98 20.98
CA LEU A 192 12.67 -24.45 19.81
C LEU A 192 13.01 -25.55 18.80
N LYS A 193 13.47 -26.72 19.27
CA LYS A 193 13.76 -27.87 18.41
C LYS A 193 12.49 -28.41 17.75
N ARG A 194 11.37 -28.46 18.47
CA ARG A 194 10.07 -28.83 17.91
C ARG A 194 9.66 -27.84 16.81
N LEU A 195 9.64 -26.55 17.14
CA LEU A 195 9.26 -25.48 16.21
C LEU A 195 10.06 -25.54 14.91
N THR A 196 11.40 -25.56 15.01
CA THR A 196 12.29 -25.60 13.84
C THR A 196 12.08 -26.85 12.97
N SER A 197 11.70 -27.99 13.55
CA SER A 197 11.42 -29.21 12.76
C SER A 197 10.09 -29.15 11.99
N GLU A 198 9.14 -28.31 12.43
CA GLU A 198 7.84 -28.12 11.77
C GLU A 198 7.84 -27.02 10.69
N LEU A 199 8.88 -26.18 10.68
CA LEU A 199 9.04 -25.04 9.76
C LEU A 199 9.82 -25.44 8.49
N LYS A 200 9.19 -26.24 7.62
CA LYS A 200 9.81 -26.73 6.38
C LYS A 200 9.86 -25.72 5.21
N SER A 201 9.08 -24.65 5.28
CA SER A 201 8.94 -23.67 4.21
C SER A 201 8.66 -22.29 4.79
N VAL A 202 9.73 -21.58 5.19
CA VAL A 202 9.68 -20.20 5.68
C VAL A 202 10.57 -19.36 4.78
N HIS A 203 10.16 -18.11 4.53
CA HIS A 203 10.98 -17.19 3.76
C HIS A 203 12.38 -17.04 4.40
N PRO A 204 13.49 -17.11 3.64
CA PRO A 204 14.85 -17.12 4.22
C PRO A 204 15.12 -15.93 5.15
N TYR A 205 14.66 -14.74 4.78
CA TYR A 205 14.83 -13.55 5.61
C TYR A 205 14.04 -13.64 6.92
N VAL A 206 12.80 -14.13 6.90
CA VAL A 206 12.00 -14.35 8.12
C VAL A 206 12.72 -15.33 9.03
N TRP A 207 13.27 -16.41 8.47
CA TRP A 207 14.07 -17.35 9.25
C TRP A 207 15.28 -16.68 9.91
N SER A 208 16.09 -15.92 9.16
CA SER A 208 17.24 -15.20 9.71
C SER A 208 16.81 -14.24 10.83
N VAL A 209 15.75 -13.47 10.62
CA VAL A 209 15.21 -12.53 11.62
C VAL A 209 14.75 -13.23 12.90
N LEU A 210 14.18 -14.43 12.83
CA LEU A 210 13.67 -15.10 14.02
C LEU A 210 14.75 -15.88 14.78
N PHE A 211 15.68 -16.52 14.07
CA PHE A 211 16.60 -17.49 14.67
C PHE A 211 18.04 -17.00 14.85
N SER A 212 18.43 -15.86 14.26
CA SER A 212 19.77 -15.29 14.49
C SER A 212 19.91 -14.76 15.91
N ARG A 213 21.07 -15.02 16.53
CA ARG A 213 21.36 -14.63 17.92
C ARG A 213 21.44 -13.12 18.12
N SER A 214 21.98 -12.41 17.14
CA SER A 214 22.10 -10.96 17.13
C SER A 214 21.38 -10.38 15.90
N HIS A 215 21.10 -9.08 15.96
CA HIS A 215 20.59 -8.32 14.84
C HIS A 215 21.27 -6.95 14.77
N ARG A 216 21.24 -6.33 13.60
CA ARG A 216 21.71 -4.96 13.37
C ARG A 216 20.73 -4.23 12.46
N GLU A 217 20.43 -2.98 12.78
CA GLU A 217 19.57 -2.17 11.93
C GLU A 217 20.20 -1.96 10.55
N VAL A 218 19.34 -1.81 9.54
CA VAL A 218 19.79 -1.65 8.15
C VAL A 218 18.97 -0.58 7.43
N VAL A 219 19.66 0.29 6.70
CA VAL A 219 19.07 1.29 5.81
C VAL A 219 19.39 0.89 4.37
N ILE A 220 18.36 0.72 3.57
CA ILE A 220 18.46 0.30 2.18
C ILE A 220 18.23 1.52 1.30
N ASP A 221 19.19 1.80 0.42
CA ASP A 221 19.03 2.76 -0.67
C ASP A 221 18.15 2.13 -1.76
N GLY A 222 16.84 2.34 -1.64
CA GLY A 222 15.85 1.68 -2.47
C GLY A 222 16.00 2.05 -3.95
N SER A 223 16.29 3.32 -4.26
CA SER A 223 16.51 3.76 -5.64
C SER A 223 17.71 3.06 -6.24
N ASN A 224 18.86 3.09 -5.56
CA ASN A 224 20.08 2.51 -6.09
C ASN A 224 19.99 0.98 -6.28
N ILE A 225 19.36 0.27 -5.34
CA ILE A 225 19.14 -1.18 -5.46
C ILE A 225 18.23 -1.50 -6.65
N VAL A 226 17.14 -0.76 -6.80
CA VAL A 226 16.20 -0.96 -7.91
C VAL A 226 16.82 -0.63 -9.25
N TYR A 227 17.79 0.29 -9.32
CA TYR A 227 18.53 0.61 -10.54
C TYR A 227 19.78 -0.25 -10.79
N SER A 228 20.19 -1.06 -9.82
CA SER A 228 21.52 -1.70 -9.76
C SER A 228 22.11 -2.18 -11.10
N ARG A 229 23.04 -1.37 -11.62
CA ARG A 229 23.91 -1.66 -12.76
C ARG A 229 23.20 -2.05 -14.08
N GLN A 230 21.91 -1.77 -14.23
CA GLN A 230 21.16 -2.06 -15.45
C GLN A 230 20.39 -0.83 -15.93
N ASP A 231 20.14 -0.77 -17.23
CA ASP A 231 19.43 0.35 -17.88
C ASP A 231 17.97 0.46 -17.42
N THR A 232 17.37 -0.65 -16.97
CA THR A 232 15.98 -0.71 -16.54
C THR A 232 15.85 -0.97 -15.04
N PRO A 233 15.05 -0.16 -14.33
CA PRO A 233 14.77 -0.36 -12.92
C PRO A 233 13.86 -1.58 -12.70
N ASP A 234 14.14 -2.37 -11.65
CA ASP A 234 13.38 -3.58 -11.31
C ASP A 234 13.22 -3.75 -9.79
N LEU A 235 11.98 -3.76 -9.33
CA LEU A 235 11.63 -3.97 -7.92
C LEU A 235 11.89 -5.40 -7.45
N ALA A 236 12.02 -6.38 -8.35
CA ALA A 236 12.40 -7.76 -7.99
C ALA A 236 13.73 -7.83 -7.25
N ARG A 237 14.63 -6.88 -7.53
CA ARG A 237 15.93 -6.76 -6.87
C ARG A 237 15.83 -6.50 -5.37
N LEU A 238 14.74 -5.90 -4.90
CA LEU A 238 14.49 -5.78 -3.46
C LEU A 238 14.19 -7.14 -2.84
N ASP A 239 13.37 -7.99 -3.48
CA ASP A 239 13.12 -9.35 -2.95
C ASP A 239 14.42 -10.16 -2.91
N ASP A 240 15.20 -10.10 -3.98
CA ASP A 240 16.51 -10.76 -4.06
C ASP A 240 17.46 -10.26 -2.98
N LEU A 241 17.41 -8.96 -2.66
CA LEU A 241 18.17 -8.37 -1.58
C LEU A 241 17.80 -9.02 -0.23
N PHE A 242 16.52 -9.19 0.10
CA PHE A 242 16.12 -9.84 1.36
C PHE A 242 16.57 -11.31 1.43
N VAL A 243 16.57 -12.03 0.30
CA VAL A 243 17.15 -13.38 0.22
C VAL A 243 18.67 -13.34 0.46
N ASN A 244 19.37 -12.33 -0.05
CA ASN A 244 20.81 -12.15 0.21
C ASN A 244 21.11 -11.76 1.66
N MET A 245 20.33 -10.84 2.25
CA MET A 245 20.42 -10.44 3.66
C MET A 245 20.29 -11.64 4.60
N ALA A 246 19.47 -12.64 4.23
CA ALA A 246 19.29 -13.86 5.01
C ALA A 246 20.56 -14.72 5.14
N LYS A 247 21.57 -14.53 4.28
CA LYS A 247 22.84 -15.25 4.33
C LYS A 247 23.75 -14.79 5.47
N SER A 248 23.52 -13.59 6.00
CA SER A 248 24.31 -13.08 7.12
C SER A 248 24.02 -13.85 8.41
N ARG A 249 25.05 -14.08 9.24
CA ARG A 249 24.90 -14.62 10.60
C ARG A 249 24.22 -13.64 11.56
N VAL A 250 24.33 -12.35 11.28
CA VAL A 250 23.63 -11.30 12.02
C VAL A 250 22.36 -10.95 11.24
N ALA A 251 21.20 -10.97 11.89
CA ALA A 251 19.98 -10.54 11.22
C ALA A 251 20.05 -9.04 10.90
N LEU A 252 20.00 -8.68 9.62
CA LEU A 252 19.92 -7.27 9.20
C LEU A 252 18.49 -6.76 9.39
N PHE A 253 18.12 -6.46 10.63
CA PHE A 253 16.78 -6.15 11.09
C PHE A 253 16.78 -5.23 12.32
N PRO A 254 15.78 -4.33 12.47
CA PRO A 254 14.79 -3.93 11.47
C PRO A 254 15.42 -3.23 10.25
N PHE A 255 14.71 -3.26 9.12
CA PHE A 255 15.12 -2.55 7.91
C PHE A 255 14.31 -1.25 7.72
N ARG A 256 14.94 -0.28 7.06
CA ARG A 256 14.29 0.89 6.47
C ARG A 256 14.66 0.99 5.00
N VAL A 257 13.72 1.36 4.13
CA VAL A 257 14.00 1.61 2.71
C VAL A 257 13.76 3.08 2.42
N VAL A 258 14.74 3.76 1.83
CA VAL A 258 14.59 5.14 1.39
C VAL A 258 14.67 5.16 -0.13
N PHE A 259 13.64 5.67 -0.78
CA PHE A 259 13.66 5.96 -2.20
C PHE A 259 13.87 7.45 -2.43
N ASP A 260 14.48 7.81 -3.56
CA ASP A 260 14.38 9.16 -4.06
C ASP A 260 12.93 9.48 -4.44
N ARG A 261 12.49 10.72 -4.23
CA ARG A 261 11.12 11.17 -4.55
C ARG A 261 10.76 10.93 -6.02
N ASN A 262 11.74 10.90 -6.93
CA ASN A 262 11.49 10.66 -8.34
C ASN A 262 11.11 9.20 -8.70
N ILE A 263 11.18 8.25 -7.75
CA ILE A 263 10.98 6.82 -8.01
C ILE A 263 9.62 6.50 -8.67
N ALA A 264 8.59 7.29 -8.37
CA ALA A 264 7.25 7.12 -8.94
C ALA A 264 7.21 7.40 -10.45
N TYR A 265 8.10 8.26 -10.95
CA TYR A 265 8.24 8.55 -12.39
C TYR A 265 9.17 7.54 -13.07
N THR A 266 10.11 6.99 -12.31
CA THR A 266 11.04 5.96 -12.75
C THR A 266 10.36 4.61 -12.99
N ILE A 267 9.53 4.17 -12.04
CA ILE A 267 8.92 2.84 -12.08
C ILE A 267 7.59 2.91 -12.86
N GLY A 268 7.66 2.51 -14.12
CA GLY A 268 6.51 2.47 -15.02
C GLY A 268 5.80 1.12 -15.10
N GLY A 269 4.60 1.14 -15.68
CA GLY A 269 3.91 -0.05 -16.17
C GLY A 269 3.49 -1.04 -15.07
N PHE A 270 3.77 -2.32 -15.29
CA PHE A 270 3.32 -3.42 -14.42
C PHE A 270 3.90 -3.38 -12.99
N GLN A 271 4.98 -2.62 -12.78
CA GLN A 271 5.64 -2.50 -11.49
C GLN A 271 5.03 -1.44 -10.56
N GLN A 272 4.14 -0.56 -11.06
CA GLN A 272 3.57 0.53 -10.25
C GLN A 272 2.80 0.03 -9.02
N GLU A 273 2.00 -1.03 -9.16
CA GLU A 273 1.27 -1.61 -8.02
C GLU A 273 2.23 -2.17 -6.97
N ARG A 274 3.36 -2.73 -7.42
CA ARG A 274 4.39 -3.24 -6.53
C ARG A 274 5.15 -2.11 -5.83
N LEU A 275 5.42 -0.99 -6.52
CA LEU A 275 5.97 0.19 -5.87
C LEU A 275 5.01 0.73 -4.81
N ALA A 276 3.71 0.79 -5.12
CA ALA A 276 2.68 1.23 -4.18
C ALA A 276 2.66 0.38 -2.91
N ARG A 277 2.80 -0.95 -3.05
CA ARG A 277 2.99 -1.88 -1.91
C ARG A 277 4.13 -1.45 -1.03
N TRP A 278 5.32 -1.24 -1.62
CA TRP A 278 6.48 -0.77 -0.88
C TRP A 278 6.24 0.57 -0.20
N LEU A 279 5.78 1.59 -0.94
CA LEU A 279 5.56 2.94 -0.41
C LEU A 279 4.48 3.02 0.68
N SER A 280 3.58 2.04 0.74
CA SER A 280 2.59 1.96 1.81
C SER A 280 3.13 1.40 3.12
N LEU A 281 4.32 0.80 3.13
CA LEU A 281 4.90 0.22 4.34
C LEU A 281 5.45 1.32 5.27
N PRO A 282 5.19 1.27 6.59
CA PRO A 282 5.65 2.32 7.53
C PRO A 282 7.16 2.54 7.59
N GLN A 283 7.94 1.53 7.23
CA GLN A 283 9.41 1.57 7.22
C GLN A 283 10.01 2.00 5.88
N VAL A 284 9.17 2.39 4.92
CA VAL A 284 9.56 2.84 3.60
C VAL A 284 9.20 4.30 3.46
N GLU A 285 10.14 5.12 3.01
CA GLU A 285 9.89 6.54 2.81
C GLU A 285 10.53 7.06 1.52
N THR A 286 9.99 8.16 1.01
CA THR A 286 10.60 8.91 -0.09
C THR A 286 11.23 10.20 0.45
N TYR A 287 12.39 10.57 -0.07
CA TYR A 287 13.07 11.81 0.26
C TYR A 287 13.86 12.33 -0.94
N SER A 288 14.18 13.62 -0.99
CA SER A 288 15.01 14.16 -2.07
C SER A 288 15.86 15.32 -1.53
N PRO A 289 17.20 15.24 -1.63
CA PRO A 289 17.98 14.09 -2.10
C PRO A 289 17.97 12.93 -1.08
N ALA A 290 17.72 11.70 -1.54
CA ALA A 290 17.61 10.53 -0.64
C ALA A 290 18.88 10.28 0.21
N ASP A 291 20.06 10.57 -0.34
CA ASP A 291 21.37 10.33 0.27
C ASP A 291 21.50 10.93 1.67
N GLU A 292 21.10 12.20 1.84
CA GLU A 292 21.15 12.88 3.14
C GLU A 292 20.30 12.16 4.19
N LYS A 293 19.13 11.67 3.77
CA LYS A 293 18.22 10.95 4.65
C LYS A 293 18.78 9.58 5.04
N ILE A 294 19.35 8.86 4.08
CA ILE A 294 19.97 7.54 4.29
C ILE A 294 21.11 7.66 5.30
N ILE A 295 22.04 8.58 5.07
CA ILE A 295 23.21 8.82 5.93
C ILE A 295 22.76 9.22 7.35
N ARG A 296 21.77 10.11 7.46
CA ARG A 296 21.23 10.51 8.77
C ARG A 296 20.63 9.33 9.52
N LEU A 297 19.80 8.51 8.87
CA LEU A 297 19.21 7.33 9.49
C LEU A 297 20.28 6.33 9.92
N ALA A 298 21.29 6.11 9.08
CA ALA A 298 22.39 5.21 9.38
C ALA A 298 23.13 5.62 10.66
N ARG A 299 23.49 6.90 10.78
CA ARG A 299 24.14 7.45 11.99
C ARG A 299 23.25 7.40 13.22
N GLN A 300 21.97 7.75 13.09
CA GLN A 300 21.04 7.78 14.21
C GLN A 300 20.82 6.40 14.84
N HIS A 301 20.90 5.35 14.03
CA HIS A 301 20.56 3.99 14.43
C HIS A 301 21.77 3.03 14.48
N ASP A 302 22.99 3.53 14.29
CA ASP A 302 24.20 2.71 14.08
C ASP A 302 23.98 1.59 13.04
N ALA A 303 23.21 1.92 12.00
CA ALA A 303 22.72 0.97 11.03
C ALA A 303 23.73 0.75 9.90
N VAL A 304 23.71 -0.45 9.33
CA VAL A 304 24.42 -0.77 8.10
C VAL A 304 23.66 -0.17 6.92
N VAL A 305 24.36 0.37 5.93
CA VAL A 305 23.74 0.86 4.70
C VAL A 305 23.95 -0.12 3.57
N ILE A 306 22.87 -0.50 2.89
CA ILE A 306 22.96 -1.28 1.66
C ILE A 306 22.77 -0.35 0.47
N THR A 307 23.82 -0.18 -0.33
CA THR A 307 23.84 0.65 -1.54
C THR A 307 25.01 0.25 -2.46
N TYR A 308 24.94 0.58 -3.74
CA TYR A 308 26.10 0.62 -4.65
C TYR A 308 26.82 1.97 -4.65
N ASP A 309 26.21 3.02 -4.10
CA ASP A 309 26.85 4.33 -3.98
C ASP A 309 27.92 4.32 -2.87
N ARG A 310 28.95 5.14 -3.05
CA ARG A 310 30.00 5.38 -2.06
C ARG A 310 29.81 6.67 -1.29
N TYR A 311 28.85 7.53 -1.68
CA TYR A 311 28.56 8.83 -1.05
C TYR A 311 29.82 9.66 -0.78
N LEU A 312 30.76 9.69 -1.74
CA LEU A 312 32.11 10.26 -1.55
C LEU A 312 32.09 11.72 -1.07
N GLU A 313 31.04 12.46 -1.43
CA GLU A 313 30.86 13.87 -1.10
C GLU A 313 30.31 14.11 0.32
N HIS A 314 29.84 13.06 1.02
CA HIS A 314 29.12 13.19 2.29
C HIS A 314 29.90 12.75 3.54
N GLY A 315 31.20 12.45 3.40
CA GLY A 315 32.07 12.12 4.53
C GLY A 315 31.56 10.92 5.35
N VAL A 316 31.37 9.78 4.69
CA VAL A 316 30.74 8.56 5.23
C VAL A 316 31.72 7.54 5.82
N GLY A 317 32.93 7.97 6.19
CA GLY A 317 33.99 7.07 6.69
C GLY A 317 33.66 6.37 8.03
N ASP A 318 32.67 6.87 8.75
CA ASP A 318 32.11 6.31 9.98
C ASP A 318 31.05 5.22 9.75
N LEU A 319 30.56 5.08 8.52
CA LEU A 319 29.44 4.18 8.19
C LEU A 319 29.91 2.85 7.59
N ILE A 320 29.15 1.79 7.87
CA ILE A 320 29.33 0.49 7.21
C ILE A 320 28.45 0.47 5.96
N LEU A 321 29.07 0.58 4.78
CA LEU A 321 28.41 0.50 3.49
C LEU A 321 28.64 -0.88 2.87
N LEU A 322 27.57 -1.58 2.53
CA LEU A 322 27.61 -2.88 1.88
C LEU A 322 26.90 -2.85 0.53
N ARG A 323 27.53 -3.46 -0.46
CA ARG A 323 26.85 -3.89 -1.68
C ARG A 323 26.09 -5.20 -1.40
N PRO A 324 24.97 -5.47 -2.10
CA PRO A 324 24.25 -6.73 -1.98
C PRO A 324 25.14 -7.98 -2.08
N GLU A 325 26.14 -7.98 -2.97
CA GLU A 325 27.09 -9.09 -3.14
C GLU A 325 28.14 -9.21 -2.02
N GLU A 326 28.32 -8.18 -1.19
CA GLU A 326 29.24 -8.17 -0.04
C GLU A 326 28.58 -8.70 1.23
N ILE A 327 27.28 -8.98 1.19
CA ILE A 327 26.56 -9.62 2.29
C ILE A 327 26.96 -11.10 2.31
N ASP A 328 27.89 -11.45 3.20
CA ASP A 328 28.34 -12.81 3.43
C ASP A 328 27.98 -13.33 4.84
N GLU A 329 28.26 -14.61 5.09
CA GLU A 329 28.03 -15.24 6.39
C GLU A 329 28.87 -14.62 7.51
N ASN A 330 30.01 -14.04 7.18
CA ASN A 330 31.04 -13.63 8.13
C ASN A 330 31.06 -12.13 8.37
N LEU A 331 30.02 -11.39 7.96
CA LEU A 331 29.84 -9.96 8.26
C LEU A 331 30.39 -9.66 9.66
N GLY A 332 31.65 -9.18 9.65
CA GLY A 332 32.54 -9.13 10.81
C GLY A 332 32.25 -7.86 11.58
N ILE A 333 30.97 -7.72 11.92
CA ILE A 333 30.36 -6.53 12.46
C ILE A 333 30.07 -6.76 13.94
#